data_AF-A0A536KZ51-F1
#
_entry.id   AF-A0A536KZ51-F1
#
_cell.length_a   1.000
_cell.length_b   1.000
_cell.length_c   1.000
_cell.angle_alpha   90.00
_cell.angle_beta   90.00
_cell.angle_gamma   90.00
#
_symmetry.space_group_name_H-M   'P 1'
#
loop_
_entity.id
_entity.type
_entity.pdbx_description
1 polymer ?
#
loop_
_entity_poly.entity_id
_entity_poly.type
_entity_poly.pdbx_seq_one_letter_code
_entity_poly.pdbx_strand_id
1 'polypeptide(L)'
;MQDLLSAWDGESVSIHRDRESGAWMFICVHSTRLGSAAGGTRMKHYPRLEDALADGMRLAEAMSLKFASVEFPHGGGKAVIALPTPDIPQGEARRRLLHEYGAFVNSLGGLYSCAPDMNTSAVDMDVIAEVTPYVFCKTEAAGGSGDTAPDTAVGVLHGIRATCRYAFGSDDLGRRTVLA
;
A
#
# COMPACT_ATOMS: atom_id res chain seq x y z
N MET A 1 5.32 4.35 20.74
CA MET A 1 6.00 3.61 19.63
C MET A 1 6.62 2.29 20.09
N GLN A 2 7.39 2.25 21.18
CA GLN A 2 8.03 1.01 21.65
C GLN A 2 7.04 -0.12 21.89
N ASP A 3 5.92 0.15 22.58
CA ASP A 3 4.89 -0.87 22.83
C ASP A 3 4.27 -1.43 21.53
N LEU A 4 4.06 -0.58 20.52
CA LEU A 4 3.57 -1.02 19.21
C LEU A 4 4.56 -1.97 18.54
N LEU A 5 5.84 -1.61 18.53
CA LEU A 5 6.90 -2.42 17.93
C LEU A 5 7.08 -3.76 18.68
N SER A 6 7.01 -3.74 20.01
CA SER A 6 7.17 -4.94 20.83
C SER A 6 5.98 -5.89 20.76
N ALA A 7 4.78 -5.38 20.47
CA ALA A 7 3.58 -6.20 20.34
C ALA A 7 3.32 -6.69 18.91
N TRP A 8 4.04 -6.16 17.90
CA TRP A 8 3.82 -6.48 16.50
C TRP A 8 4.69 -7.66 16.06
N ASP A 9 4.06 -8.68 15.46
CA ASP A 9 4.72 -9.91 14.98
C ASP A 9 5.32 -9.78 13.56
N GLY A 10 5.57 -8.54 13.12
CA GLY A 10 6.15 -8.26 11.81
C GLY A 10 7.68 -8.30 11.80
N GLU A 11 8.26 -8.68 10.68
CA GLU A 11 9.71 -8.84 10.52
C GLU A 11 10.51 -7.53 10.68
N SER A 12 10.01 -6.40 10.16
CA SER A 12 10.75 -5.13 10.28
C SER A 12 9.91 -3.87 10.03
N VAL A 13 10.37 -2.77 10.60
CA VAL A 13 9.92 -1.40 10.27
C VAL A 13 11.13 -0.57 9.87
N SER A 14 11.10 0.00 8.68
CA SER A 14 12.05 1.00 8.23
C SER A 14 11.40 2.39 8.31
N ILE A 15 12.13 3.37 8.82
CA ILE A 15 11.64 4.74 9.02
C ILE A 15 12.57 5.72 8.31
N HIS A 16 11.99 6.63 7.54
CA HIS A 16 12.71 7.73 6.90
C HIS A 16 11.99 9.05 7.15
N ARG A 17 12.76 10.13 7.27
CA ARG A 17 12.19 11.49 7.40
C ARG A 17 12.73 12.34 6.27
N ASP A 18 11.82 12.84 5.46
CA ASP A 18 12.14 13.91 4.53
C ASP A 18 12.17 15.25 5.28
N ARG A 19 13.33 15.89 5.33
CA ARG A 19 13.50 17.16 6.07
C ARG A 19 12.82 18.33 5.38
N GLU A 20 12.69 18.28 4.05
CA GLU A 20 12.21 19.43 3.27
C GLU A 20 10.69 19.54 3.30
N SER A 21 9.96 18.44 3.09
CA SER A 21 8.51 18.44 3.30
C SER A 21 8.12 18.29 4.77
N GLY A 22 9.01 17.74 5.61
CA GLY A 22 8.68 17.35 6.98
C GLY A 22 7.89 16.04 7.09
N ALA A 23 7.62 15.35 5.98
CA ALA A 23 6.93 14.07 5.97
C ALA A 23 7.77 12.95 6.61
N TRP A 24 7.08 12.07 7.31
CA TRP A 24 7.65 10.82 7.81
C TRP A 24 7.20 9.66 6.93
N MET A 25 8.09 8.71 6.66
CA MET A 25 7.81 7.56 5.82
C MET A 25 8.09 6.29 6.62
N PHE A 26 7.13 5.38 6.60
CA PHE A 26 7.22 4.08 7.24
C PHE A 26 7.07 3.01 6.18
N ILE A 27 8.01 2.07 6.12
CA ILE A 27 7.87 0.83 5.35
C ILE A 27 7.84 -0.30 6.37
N CYS A 28 6.66 -0.89 6.55
CA CYS A 28 6.42 -1.99 7.46
C CYS A 28 6.41 -3.29 6.65
N VAL A 29 7.25 -4.25 7.02
CA VAL A 29 7.29 -5.58 6.43
C VAL A 29 6.80 -6.57 7.47
N HIS A 30 5.66 -7.19 7.21
CA HIS A 30 5.08 -8.17 8.11
C HIS A 30 5.69 -9.55 7.90
N SER A 31 5.75 -10.03 6.65
CA SER A 31 6.41 -11.31 6.35
C SER A 31 7.00 -11.34 4.95
N THR A 32 8.16 -11.99 4.80
CA THR A 32 8.84 -12.31 3.53
C THR A 32 8.87 -13.81 3.24
N ARG A 33 8.09 -14.61 3.99
CA ARG A 33 8.13 -16.09 3.91
C ARG A 33 7.86 -16.66 2.51
N LEU A 34 7.01 -16.00 1.72
CA LEU A 34 6.63 -16.43 0.37
C LEU A 34 7.41 -15.69 -0.75
N GLY A 35 8.30 -14.76 -0.39
CA GLY A 35 9.01 -13.90 -1.34
C GLY A 35 9.23 -12.49 -0.78
N SER A 36 9.82 -11.60 -1.58
CA SER A 36 9.97 -10.19 -1.19
C SER A 36 8.62 -9.57 -0.86
N ALA A 37 8.62 -8.63 0.09
CA ALA A 37 7.40 -7.98 0.52
C ALA A 37 6.86 -7.06 -0.58
N ALA A 38 5.55 -7.00 -0.72
CA ALA A 38 4.91 -6.07 -1.63
C ALA A 38 3.72 -5.38 -0.95
N GLY A 39 3.42 -4.15 -1.37
CA GLY A 39 2.33 -3.40 -0.79
C GLY A 39 2.11 -2.04 -1.42
N GLY A 40 0.92 -1.49 -1.16
CA GLY A 40 0.56 -0.14 -1.58
C GLY A 40 1.25 0.95 -0.75
N THR A 41 1.43 2.12 -1.36
CA THR A 41 1.98 3.34 -0.75
C THR A 41 0.85 4.30 -0.41
N ARG A 42 0.52 4.41 0.86
CA ARG A 42 -0.50 5.35 1.34
C ARG A 42 0.12 6.70 1.63
N MET A 43 -0.41 7.77 1.04
CA MET A 43 -0.03 9.14 1.38
C MET A 43 -1.16 9.80 2.16
N LYS A 44 -0.95 10.11 3.45
CA LYS A 44 -2.03 10.61 4.31
C LYS A 44 -1.47 11.39 5.49
N HIS A 45 -2.20 12.41 5.94
CA HIS A 45 -1.94 13.07 7.21
C HIS A 45 -2.43 12.22 8.40
N TYR A 46 -1.60 12.13 9.44
CA TYR A 46 -1.95 11.51 10.71
C TYR A 46 -1.77 12.52 11.83
N PRO A 47 -2.71 12.62 12.79
CA PRO A 47 -2.55 13.49 13.95
C PRO A 47 -1.30 13.17 14.78
N ARG A 48 -0.89 11.89 14.80
CA ARG A 48 0.30 11.42 15.51
C ARG A 48 1.06 10.41 14.66
N LEU A 49 2.38 10.36 14.82
CA LEU A 49 3.23 9.42 14.08
C LEU A 49 2.96 7.96 14.47
N GLU A 50 2.55 7.71 15.71
CA GLU A 50 2.12 6.40 16.18
C GLU A 50 0.94 5.87 15.37
N ASP A 51 0.02 6.74 14.95
CA ASP A 51 -1.15 6.35 14.17
C ASP A 51 -0.75 5.95 12.73
N ALA A 52 0.25 6.64 12.16
CA ALA A 52 0.82 6.29 10.87
C ALA A 52 1.54 4.95 10.91
N LEU A 53 2.35 4.72 11.95
CA LEU A 53 3.05 3.46 12.18
C LEU A 53 2.07 2.30 12.37
N ALA A 54 1.07 2.47 13.23
CA ALA A 54 0.06 1.46 13.49
C ALA A 54 -0.75 1.10 12.23
N ASP A 55 -1.10 2.08 11.39
CA ASP A 55 -1.78 1.81 10.12
C ASP A 55 -0.86 1.03 9.15
N GLY A 56 0.42 1.40 9.06
CA GLY A 56 1.41 0.68 8.27
C GLY A 56 1.56 -0.78 8.70
N MET A 57 1.72 -1.03 10.00
CA MET A 57 1.85 -2.37 10.58
C MET A 57 0.63 -3.25 10.29
N ARG A 58 -0.57 -2.74 10.58
CA ARG A 58 -1.84 -3.46 10.36
C ARG A 58 -2.08 -3.79 8.89
N LEU A 59 -1.74 -2.86 8.00
CA LEU A 59 -1.92 -3.06 6.56
C LEU A 59 -0.87 -4.00 5.96
N ALA A 60 0.35 -4.03 6.49
CA ALA A 60 1.37 -4.98 6.07
C ALA A 60 0.95 -6.43 6.39
N GLU A 61 0.37 -6.66 7.57
CA GLU A 61 -0.22 -7.95 7.94
C GLU A 61 -1.35 -8.36 6.98
N ALA A 62 -2.27 -7.43 6.69
CA ALA A 62 -3.34 -7.67 5.72
C ALA A 62 -2.79 -8.05 4.33
N MET A 63 -1.66 -7.47 3.91
CA MET A 63 -1.01 -7.84 2.64
C MET A 63 -0.43 -9.25 2.68
N SER A 64 0.16 -9.68 3.80
CA SER A 64 0.65 -11.06 3.94
C SER A 64 -0.48 -12.06 3.78
N LEU A 65 -1.61 -11.83 4.47
CA LEU A 65 -2.78 -12.69 4.39
C LEU A 65 -3.39 -12.68 2.98
N LYS A 66 -3.47 -11.49 2.35
CA LYS A 66 -3.98 -11.35 0.98
C LYS A 66 -3.18 -12.20 0.01
N PHE A 67 -1.85 -12.08 -0.01
CA PHE A 67 -1.02 -12.84 -0.93
C PHE A 67 -1.00 -14.33 -0.63
N ALA A 68 -0.93 -14.71 0.65
CA ALA A 68 -0.99 -16.11 1.05
C ALA A 68 -2.30 -16.78 0.65
N SER A 69 -3.45 -16.09 0.72
CA SER A 69 -4.76 -16.65 0.41
C SER A 69 -4.94 -17.10 -1.05
N VAL A 70 -4.10 -16.60 -1.95
CA VAL A 70 -4.11 -16.91 -3.38
C VAL A 70 -2.76 -17.44 -3.88
N GLU A 71 -1.90 -17.90 -2.97
CA GLU A 71 -0.57 -18.45 -3.26
C GLU A 71 0.31 -17.52 -4.12
N PHE A 72 0.13 -16.21 -3.99
CA PHE A 72 0.94 -15.23 -4.71
C PHE A 72 2.35 -15.20 -4.11
N PRO A 73 3.43 -15.25 -4.92
CA PRO A 73 4.79 -15.47 -4.45
C PRO A 73 5.44 -14.19 -3.90
N HIS A 74 4.75 -13.52 -2.98
CA HIS A 74 5.20 -12.30 -2.32
C HIS A 74 4.83 -12.31 -0.84
N GLY A 75 5.71 -11.69 -0.07
CA GLY A 75 5.46 -11.30 1.30
C GLY A 75 4.53 -10.10 1.42
N GLY A 76 4.10 -9.81 2.65
CA GLY A 76 3.25 -8.65 2.95
C GLY A 76 4.05 -7.48 3.48
N GLY A 77 3.94 -6.35 2.80
CA GLY A 77 4.47 -5.07 3.27
C GLY A 77 3.48 -3.94 3.09
N LYS A 78 3.79 -2.77 3.67
CA LYS A 78 3.04 -1.54 3.44
C LYS A 78 3.93 -0.32 3.63
N ALA A 79 3.74 0.67 2.78
CA ALA A 79 4.31 1.99 2.97
C ALA A 79 3.25 3.02 3.38
N VAL A 80 3.63 3.91 4.29
CA VAL A 80 2.87 5.10 4.69
C VAL A 80 3.78 6.31 4.60
N ILE A 81 3.41 7.27 3.74
CA ILE A 81 3.96 8.63 3.71
C ILE A 81 3.03 9.50 4.57
N ALA A 82 3.44 9.74 5.82
CA ALA A 82 2.75 10.55 6.81
C ALA A 82 3.03 12.04 6.55
N LEU A 83 2.06 12.73 5.96
CA LEU A 83 2.16 14.16 5.65
C LEU A 83 2.05 15.01 6.93
N PRO A 84 2.78 16.14 7.01
CA PRO A 84 2.73 17.03 8.17
C PRO A 84 1.39 17.79 8.28
N THR A 85 0.69 17.99 7.17
CA THR A 85 -0.64 18.64 7.10
C THR A 85 -1.58 17.80 6.23
N PRO A 86 -2.91 18.02 6.33
CA PRO A 86 -3.90 17.37 5.46
C PRO A 86 -3.75 17.66 3.96
N ASP A 87 -2.99 18.69 3.58
CA ASP A 87 -2.83 19.10 2.19
C ASP A 87 -1.97 18.09 1.42
N ILE A 88 -2.54 17.52 0.36
CA ILE A 88 -1.80 16.60 -0.50
C ILE A 88 -0.90 17.41 -1.45
N PRO A 89 0.43 17.22 -1.41
CA PRO A 89 1.34 17.95 -2.28
C PRO A 89 1.04 17.67 -3.76
N GLN A 90 1.19 18.71 -4.58
CA GLN A 90 0.96 18.68 -6.03
C GLN A 90 2.19 19.19 -6.79
N GLY A 91 2.23 18.97 -8.10
CA GLY A 91 3.29 19.48 -8.98
C GLY A 91 4.69 19.06 -8.53
N GLU A 92 5.64 20.00 -8.57
CA GLU A 92 7.05 19.72 -8.27
C GLU A 92 7.28 19.25 -6.82
N ALA A 93 6.55 19.82 -5.86
CA ALA A 93 6.64 19.38 -4.46
C ALA A 93 6.25 17.91 -4.30
N ARG A 94 5.23 17.45 -5.04
CA ARG A 94 4.83 16.04 -5.06
C ARG A 94 5.92 15.17 -5.68
N ARG A 95 6.40 15.55 -6.87
CA ARG A 95 7.42 14.82 -7.60
C ARG A 95 8.68 14.64 -6.77
N ARG A 96 9.17 15.70 -6.13
CA ARG A 96 10.33 15.68 -5.23
C ARG A 96 10.11 14.75 -4.03
N LEU A 97 8.94 14.82 -3.38
CA LEU A 97 8.60 13.92 -2.27
C LEU A 97 8.57 12.44 -2.71
N LEU A 98 8.05 12.14 -3.90
CA LEU A 98 8.02 10.79 -4.46
C LEU A 98 9.40 10.28 -4.83
N HIS A 99 10.31 11.14 -5.33
CA HIS A 99 11.71 10.78 -5.53
C HIS A 99 12.40 10.43 -4.21
N GLU A 100 12.19 11.22 -3.17
CA GLU A 100 12.74 10.95 -1.83
C GLU A 100 12.23 9.62 -1.27
N TYR A 101 10.92 9.35 -1.43
CA TYR A 101 10.33 8.06 -1.09
C TYR A 101 10.91 6.91 -1.93
N GLY A 102 11.08 7.10 -3.23
CA GLY A 102 11.66 6.09 -4.12
C GLY A 102 13.11 5.78 -3.78
N ALA A 103 13.92 6.78 -3.41
CA ALA A 103 15.27 6.57 -2.91
C ALA A 103 15.26 5.76 -1.60
N PHE A 104 14.29 6.02 -0.71
CA PHE A 104 14.11 5.22 0.50
C PHE A 104 13.73 3.78 0.19
N VAL A 105 12.77 3.52 -0.71
CA VAL A 105 12.45 2.16 -1.19
C VAL A 105 13.70 1.49 -1.78
N ASN A 106 14.46 2.18 -2.61
CA ASN A 106 15.67 1.65 -3.24
C ASN A 106 16.73 1.21 -2.21
N SER A 107 16.86 1.97 -1.12
CA SER A 107 17.82 1.69 -0.05
C SER A 107 17.57 0.35 0.65
N LEU A 108 16.36 -0.20 0.54
CA LEU A 108 15.99 -1.50 1.11
C LEU A 108 16.41 -2.68 0.24
N GLY A 109 17.06 -2.45 -0.91
CA GLY A 109 17.70 -3.51 -1.71
C GLY A 109 16.76 -4.61 -2.20
N GLY A 110 15.49 -4.28 -2.44
CA GLY A 110 14.48 -5.24 -2.92
C GLY A 110 13.75 -6.03 -1.85
N LEU A 111 13.93 -5.68 -0.56
CA LEU A 111 13.11 -6.22 0.54
C LEU A 111 11.61 -5.90 0.33
N TYR A 112 11.31 -4.73 -0.26
CA TYR A 112 9.95 -4.24 -0.47
C TYR A 112 9.77 -3.65 -1.87
N SER A 113 8.68 -4.02 -2.54
CA SER A 113 8.20 -3.39 -3.77
C SER A 113 6.90 -2.62 -3.53
N CYS A 114 6.86 -1.37 -3.98
CA CYS A 114 5.70 -0.50 -3.75
C CYS A 114 4.67 -0.55 -4.89
N ALA A 115 3.43 -0.18 -4.58
CA ALA A 115 2.33 -0.01 -5.52
C ALA A 115 1.46 1.20 -5.12
N PRO A 116 0.43 1.58 -5.92
CA PRO A 116 -0.54 2.60 -5.53
C PRO A 116 -1.37 2.19 -4.30
N ASP A 117 -1.84 3.18 -3.55
CA ASP A 117 -2.87 3.11 -2.51
C ASP A 117 -3.54 4.49 -2.41
N MET A 118 -4.22 4.77 -1.29
CA MET A 118 -4.82 6.06 -0.99
C MET A 118 -3.86 7.23 -1.24
N ASN A 119 -4.32 8.16 -2.09
CA ASN A 119 -3.63 9.37 -2.54
C ASN A 119 -2.30 9.12 -3.29
N THR A 120 -2.12 7.93 -3.85
CA THR A 120 -1.09 7.64 -4.86
C THR A 120 -1.72 6.91 -6.05
N SER A 121 -1.10 7.00 -7.21
CA SER A 121 -1.64 6.55 -8.50
C SER A 121 -0.55 5.88 -9.35
N ALA A 122 -0.94 5.30 -10.48
CA ALA A 122 0.02 4.74 -11.44
C ALA A 122 1.02 5.78 -11.97
N VAL A 123 0.60 7.05 -12.12
CA VAL A 123 1.50 8.15 -12.52
C VAL A 123 2.55 8.43 -11.43
N ASP A 124 2.18 8.29 -10.15
CA ASP A 124 3.14 8.43 -9.07
C ASP A 124 4.14 7.28 -9.04
N MET A 125 3.70 6.07 -9.42
CA MET A 125 4.59 4.91 -9.55
C MET A 125 5.61 5.12 -10.67
N ASP A 126 5.24 5.77 -11.77
CA ASP A 126 6.19 6.13 -12.83
C ASP A 126 7.30 7.05 -12.29
N VAL A 127 6.94 8.06 -11.49
CA VAL A 127 7.90 8.97 -10.84
C VAL A 127 8.83 8.23 -9.88
N ILE A 128 8.27 7.35 -9.04
CA ILE A 128 9.06 6.54 -8.11
C ILE A 128 10.02 5.62 -8.87
N ALA A 129 9.57 5.05 -9.99
CA ALA A 129 10.36 4.13 -10.80
C ALA A 129 11.57 4.77 -11.49
N GLU A 130 11.65 6.10 -11.54
CA GLU A 130 12.84 6.81 -12.02
C GLU A 130 14.05 6.61 -11.11
N VAL A 131 13.84 6.25 -9.84
CA VAL A 131 14.91 6.10 -8.82
C VAL A 131 15.00 4.70 -8.21
N THR A 132 14.06 3.80 -8.52
CA THR A 132 14.10 2.42 -8.03
C THR A 132 13.39 1.43 -8.96
N PRO A 133 13.88 0.20 -9.12
CA PRO A 133 13.19 -0.82 -9.90
C PRO A 133 12.05 -1.52 -9.13
N TYR A 134 11.93 -1.31 -7.81
CA TYR A 134 11.00 -2.06 -6.95
C TYR A 134 9.59 -1.45 -6.92
N VAL A 135 8.95 -1.39 -8.10
CA VAL A 135 7.67 -0.69 -8.29
C VAL A 135 6.70 -1.51 -9.14
N PHE A 136 5.48 -1.69 -8.64
CA PHE A 136 4.35 -2.27 -9.35
C PHE A 136 3.36 -1.21 -9.82
N CYS A 137 2.49 -1.59 -10.76
CA CYS A 137 1.37 -0.78 -11.24
C CYS A 137 1.78 0.63 -11.73
N LYS A 138 2.95 0.73 -12.38
CA LYS A 138 3.27 1.82 -13.29
C LYS A 138 2.18 1.98 -14.36
N THR A 139 2.13 3.11 -15.04
CA THR A 139 1.20 3.27 -16.16
C THR A 139 1.47 2.24 -17.25
N GLU A 140 0.44 1.93 -18.04
CA GLU A 140 0.58 1.01 -19.19
C GLU A 140 1.64 1.52 -20.18
N ALA A 141 1.69 2.84 -20.40
CA ALA A 141 2.69 3.48 -21.24
C ALA A 141 4.13 3.27 -20.71
N ALA A 142 4.30 3.17 -19.39
CA ALA A 142 5.57 2.85 -18.73
C ALA A 142 5.78 1.33 -18.52
N GLY A 143 4.95 0.48 -19.14
CA GLY A 143 5.05 -0.99 -19.10
C GLY A 143 4.53 -1.63 -17.80
N GLY A 144 3.72 -0.92 -17.02
CA GLY A 144 3.00 -1.47 -15.87
C GLY A 144 1.58 -1.89 -16.19
N SER A 145 0.84 -2.32 -15.17
CA SER A 145 -0.57 -2.74 -15.27
C SER A 145 -1.57 -1.58 -15.21
N GLY A 146 -1.13 -0.35 -14.96
CA GLY A 146 -2.03 0.79 -14.79
C GLY A 146 -2.88 0.72 -13.52
N ASP A 147 -4.07 1.32 -13.59
CA ASP A 147 -5.04 1.35 -12.50
C ASP A 147 -5.70 -0.02 -12.30
N THR A 148 -5.61 -0.54 -11.08
CA THR A 148 -6.15 -1.85 -10.69
C THR A 148 -7.48 -1.74 -9.94
N ALA A 149 -8.05 -0.53 -9.81
CA ALA A 149 -9.36 -0.32 -9.22
C ALA A 149 -10.48 -1.10 -9.94
N PRO A 150 -10.53 -1.18 -11.30
CA PRO A 150 -11.52 -1.99 -11.99
C PRO A 150 -11.46 -3.48 -11.62
N ASP A 151 -10.26 -4.07 -11.60
CA ASP A 151 -10.06 -5.48 -11.22
C ASP A 151 -10.45 -5.73 -9.76
N THR A 152 -10.11 -4.78 -8.89
CA THR A 152 -10.51 -4.81 -7.48
C THR A 152 -12.04 -4.79 -7.35
N ALA A 153 -12.73 -3.94 -8.10
CA ALA A 153 -14.18 -3.85 -8.09
C ALA A 153 -14.85 -5.15 -8.55
N VAL A 154 -14.30 -5.80 -9.59
CA VAL A 154 -14.74 -7.13 -10.05
C VAL A 154 -14.57 -8.16 -8.94
N GLY A 155 -13.41 -8.21 -8.29
CA GLY A 155 -13.16 -9.12 -7.16
C GLY A 155 -14.13 -8.89 -5.99
N VAL A 156 -14.39 -7.64 -5.62
CA VAL A 156 -15.35 -7.27 -4.58
C VAL A 156 -16.77 -7.72 -4.96
N LEU A 157 -17.19 -7.50 -6.21
CA LEU A 157 -18.50 -7.95 -6.70
C LEU A 157 -18.65 -9.47 -6.59
N HIS A 158 -17.61 -10.24 -6.93
CA HIS A 158 -17.60 -11.68 -6.75
C HIS A 158 -17.68 -12.08 -5.26
N GLY A 159 -16.97 -11.38 -4.38
CA GLY A 159 -17.08 -11.57 -2.93
C GLY A 159 -18.49 -11.32 -2.39
N ILE A 160 -19.15 -10.25 -2.85
CA ILE A 160 -20.55 -9.92 -2.49
C ILE A 160 -21.48 -11.05 -2.94
N ARG A 161 -21.34 -11.51 -4.19
CA ARG A 161 -22.15 -12.61 -4.75
C ARG A 161 -21.96 -13.92 -3.98
N ALA A 162 -20.72 -14.29 -3.68
CA ALA A 162 -20.40 -15.49 -2.90
C ALA A 162 -21.01 -15.41 -1.48
N THR A 163 -20.88 -14.24 -0.83
CA THR A 163 -21.46 -13.98 0.49
C THR A 163 -22.99 -14.09 0.46
N CYS A 164 -23.65 -13.52 -0.56
CA CYS A 164 -25.10 -13.63 -0.72
C CYS A 164 -25.55 -15.07 -0.95
N ARG A 165 -24.81 -15.84 -1.77
CA ARG A 165 -25.10 -17.26 -1.98
C ARG A 165 -25.04 -18.03 -0.67
N TYR A 166 -24.02 -17.80 0.14
CA TYR A 166 -23.85 -18.45 1.44
C TYR A 166 -24.96 -18.04 2.43
N ALA A 167 -25.23 -16.75 2.57
CA ALA A 167 -26.15 -16.23 3.58
C ALA A 167 -27.64 -16.37 3.20
N PHE A 168 -27.97 -16.31 1.91
CA PHE A 168 -29.34 -16.21 1.41
C PHE A 168 -29.70 -17.29 0.39
N GLY A 169 -28.80 -18.23 0.10
CA GLY A 169 -29.03 -19.32 -0.88
C GLY A 169 -29.03 -18.88 -2.35
N SER A 170 -28.75 -17.61 -2.64
CA SER A 170 -28.72 -17.06 -4.01
C SER A 170 -27.73 -15.90 -4.12
N ASP A 171 -27.01 -15.83 -5.24
CA ASP A 171 -26.13 -14.72 -5.61
C ASP A 171 -26.82 -13.64 -6.46
N ASP A 172 -28.14 -13.76 -6.68
CA ASP A 172 -28.93 -12.73 -7.33
C ASP A 172 -29.01 -11.47 -6.45
N LEU A 173 -28.41 -10.39 -6.94
CA LEU A 173 -28.37 -9.09 -6.28
C LEU A 173 -29.58 -8.22 -6.63
N GLY A 174 -30.44 -8.62 -7.60
CA GLY A 174 -31.56 -7.81 -8.09
C GLY A 174 -32.62 -7.50 -7.03
N ARG A 175 -32.64 -8.25 -5.91
CA ARG A 175 -33.52 -8.03 -4.75
C ARG A 175 -32.76 -7.64 -3.49
N ARG A 176 -31.57 -7.05 -3.63
CA ARG A 176 -30.73 -6.60 -2.51
C ARG A 176 -30.55 -5.09 -2.57
N THR A 177 -30.60 -4.45 -1.41
CA THR A 177 -30.20 -3.05 -1.26
C THR A 177 -28.76 -3.04 -0.77
N VAL A 178 -27.88 -2.38 -1.52
CA VAL A 178 -26.47 -2.22 -1.17
C VAL A 178 -26.26 -0.76 -0.78
N LEU A 179 -25.70 -0.53 0.41
CA LEU A 179 -25.18 0.77 0.81
C LEU A 179 -23.75 0.87 0.26
N ALA A 180 -23.54 1.78 -0.68
CA ALA A 180 -22.25 2.05 -1.31
C ALA A 180 -21.72 3.41 -0.88
#